data_AF-A0A2J6PUD0-F1
#
_entry.id   AF-A0A2J6PUD0-F1
#
_cell.length_a   1.000
_cell.length_b   1.000
_cell.length_c   1.000
_cell.angle_alpha   90.00
_cell.angle_beta   90.00
_cell.angle_gamma   90.00
#
_symmetry.space_group_name_H-M   'P 1'
#
loop_
_entity.id
_entity.type
_entity.pdbx_description
1 polymer ?
#
loop_
_entity_poly.entity_id
_entity_poly.type
_entity_poly.pdbx_seq_one_letter_code
_entity_poly.pdbx_strand_id
1 'polypeptide(L)'
;MVRVRSRRDTGPLLRSKLSGAARRSRARERRETGVVKIAKRKVTTGPPKSNRVFDQEKYGITAITDESSGLRRLATDPQSLVVAIGGSCKDNGFPSARAAYGVFFSLCAHDLNRSGEIPSPSPQTSSYAELYAAMQDWRLSTSSSLLEKI
;
A
#
# COMPACT_ATOMS: atom_id res chain seq x y z
N MET A 1 -35.61 -12.41 -34.98
CA MET A 1 -35.05 -13.61 -34.30
C MET A 1 -34.43 -14.50 -35.36
N VAL A 2 -33.13 -14.36 -35.62
CA VAL A 2 -32.41 -15.08 -36.69
C VAL A 2 -31.07 -15.56 -36.16
N ARG A 3 -30.72 -16.75 -36.63
CA ARG A 3 -29.77 -17.75 -36.18
C ARG A 3 -28.35 -17.45 -36.69
N VAL A 4 -27.36 -17.73 -35.84
CA VAL A 4 -25.92 -17.73 -36.14
C VAL A 4 -25.55 -18.83 -37.15
N ARG A 5 -24.53 -18.56 -38.00
CA ARG A 5 -23.43 -19.44 -38.51
C ARG A 5 -22.97 -18.87 -39.87
N SER A 6 -21.75 -19.00 -40.39
CA SER A 6 -20.45 -19.57 -40.01
C SER A 6 -19.60 -19.57 -41.32
N ARG A 7 -18.26 -19.67 -41.21
CA ARG A 7 -17.30 -20.07 -42.28
C ARG A 7 -17.01 -19.01 -43.36
N ARG A 8 -15.84 -18.93 -44.00
CA ARG A 8 -14.71 -19.85 -44.18
C ARG A 8 -13.53 -19.03 -44.72
N ASP A 9 -12.31 -19.42 -44.33
CA ASP A 9 -11.06 -19.07 -45.01
C ASP A 9 -10.97 -19.68 -46.41
N THR A 10 -10.32 -18.94 -47.32
CA THR A 10 -9.64 -19.45 -48.52
C THR A 10 -8.45 -18.53 -48.86
N GLY A 11 -7.21 -19.04 -48.76
CA GLY A 11 -5.98 -18.38 -49.24
C GLY A 11 -5.84 -18.46 -50.77
N PRO A 12 -4.64 -18.68 -51.34
CA PRO A 12 -3.29 -18.15 -51.06
C PRO A 12 -2.65 -17.59 -52.38
N LEU A 13 -1.30 -17.57 -52.47
CA LEU A 13 -0.40 -17.53 -53.65
C LEU A 13 0.47 -16.26 -53.76
N LEU A 14 1.75 -16.32 -53.35
CA LEU A 14 2.96 -16.78 -54.06
C LEU A 14 3.62 -15.66 -54.92
N ARG A 15 4.72 -15.08 -54.41
CA ARG A 15 6.15 -15.32 -54.79
C ARG A 15 6.64 -14.59 -56.05
N SER A 16 7.67 -13.76 -55.89
CA SER A 16 9.04 -13.92 -56.45
C SER A 16 9.85 -12.65 -56.12
N LYS A 17 11.00 -12.75 -55.43
CA LYS A 17 12.39 -12.93 -55.94
C LYS A 17 12.81 -11.78 -56.89
N LEU A 18 13.98 -11.14 -56.86
CA LEU A 18 15.27 -11.31 -56.17
C LEU A 18 16.15 -10.11 -56.58
N SER A 19 17.20 -9.86 -55.79
CA SER A 19 18.54 -9.37 -56.20
C SER A 19 18.76 -7.89 -56.57
N GLY A 20 19.92 -7.37 -56.15
CA GLY A 20 20.52 -6.18 -56.77
C GLY A 20 21.43 -5.38 -55.84
N ALA A 21 22.74 -5.46 -56.05
CA ALA A 21 23.79 -4.97 -55.17
C ALA A 21 24.07 -3.45 -55.24
N ALA A 22 24.57 -2.93 -54.10
CA ALA A 22 25.56 -1.88 -53.88
C ALA A 22 26.05 -0.98 -55.06
N ARG A 23 26.08 0.35 -54.83
CA ARG A 23 27.33 1.16 -54.71
C ARG A 23 27.05 2.68 -54.56
N ARG A 24 27.61 3.24 -53.46
CA ARG A 24 28.33 4.51 -53.28
C ARG A 24 27.94 5.71 -54.16
N SER A 25 27.64 6.86 -53.54
CA SER A 25 28.63 7.93 -53.27
C SER A 25 28.02 9.26 -52.78
N ARG A 26 28.67 9.83 -51.75
CA ARG A 26 28.91 11.25 -51.41
C ARG A 26 27.85 12.30 -51.79
N ALA A 27 27.33 13.03 -50.79
CA ALA A 27 27.73 14.42 -50.56
C ALA A 27 26.93 15.09 -49.42
N ARG A 28 27.66 15.92 -48.67
CA ARG A 28 27.22 17.16 -48.01
C ARG A 28 26.67 17.07 -46.58
N GLU A 29 27.65 16.99 -45.68
CA GLU A 29 27.63 17.52 -44.32
C GLU A 29 27.11 18.97 -44.30
N ARG A 30 25.94 19.17 -43.69
CA ARG A 30 25.43 20.48 -43.26
C ARG A 30 25.28 20.41 -41.74
N ARG A 31 26.15 21.16 -41.05
CA ARG A 31 26.10 21.37 -39.60
C ARG A 31 24.80 22.11 -39.27
N GLU A 32 23.82 21.38 -38.74
CA GLU A 32 22.73 21.97 -37.97
C GLU A 32 23.08 21.83 -36.50
N THR A 33 23.56 22.93 -35.93
CA THR A 33 23.60 23.16 -34.48
C THR A 33 22.17 23.26 -33.96
N GLY A 34 21.52 22.10 -33.82
CA GLY A 34 20.24 21.96 -33.14
C GLY A 34 20.48 21.90 -31.64
N VAL A 35 20.19 23.00 -30.95
CA VAL A 35 20.15 23.07 -29.49
C VAL A 35 19.22 21.95 -28.97
N VAL A 36 19.79 20.93 -28.35
CA VAL A 36 19.02 19.91 -27.65
C VAL A 36 18.32 20.58 -26.48
N LYS A 37 17.04 20.92 -26.66
CA LYS A 37 16.18 21.32 -25.54
C LYS A 37 15.99 20.08 -24.67
N ILE A 38 16.86 19.92 -23.68
CA ILE A 38 16.67 18.95 -22.61
C ILE A 38 15.42 19.39 -21.86
N ALA A 39 14.30 18.77 -22.19
CA ALA A 39 13.07 18.92 -21.42
C ALA A 39 13.40 18.49 -19.99
N LYS A 40 13.40 19.45 -19.06
CA LYS A 40 13.51 19.18 -17.63
C LYS A 40 12.34 18.26 -17.27
N ARG A 41 12.59 16.95 -17.21
CA ARG A 41 11.65 16.00 -16.62
C ARG A 41 11.41 16.49 -15.20
N LYS A 42 10.18 16.92 -14.91
CA LYS A 42 9.71 17.09 -13.53
C LYS A 42 9.88 15.72 -12.86
N VAL A 43 10.95 15.56 -12.11
CA VAL A 43 11.06 14.45 -11.16
C VAL A 43 9.97 14.73 -10.13
N THR A 44 8.90 13.96 -10.17
CA THR A 44 7.91 13.95 -9.10
C THR A 44 8.57 13.34 -7.88
N THR A 45 9.27 14.16 -7.08
CA THR A 45 9.88 13.80 -5.80
C THR A 45 8.83 13.68 -4.70
N GLY A 46 7.66 13.13 -5.02
CA GLY A 46 6.70 12.71 -4.01
C GLY A 46 7.07 11.29 -3.56
N PRO A 47 6.99 10.95 -2.27
CA PRO A 47 7.04 9.55 -1.87
C PRO A 47 5.99 8.79 -2.69
N PRO A 48 6.31 7.59 -3.22
CA PRO A 48 5.35 6.82 -3.97
C PRO A 48 4.11 6.62 -3.09
N LYS A 49 2.97 7.12 -3.53
CA LYS A 49 1.68 6.79 -2.91
C LYS A 49 1.40 5.33 -3.21
N SER A 50 1.99 4.42 -2.45
CA SER A 50 1.62 3.01 -2.49
C SER A 50 0.31 2.87 -1.74
N ASN A 51 -0.80 2.75 -2.48
CA ASN A 51 -2.05 2.31 -1.88
C ASN A 51 -1.86 0.82 -1.54
N ARG A 52 -1.43 0.52 -0.30
CA ARG A 52 -1.28 -0.84 0.21
C ARG A 52 -2.62 -1.28 0.75
N VAL A 53 -3.39 -2.00 -0.06
CA VAL A 53 -4.57 -2.73 0.40
C VAL A 53 -4.10 -4.07 0.94
N PHE A 54 -4.51 -4.38 2.18
CA PHE A 54 -4.25 -5.70 2.75
C PHE A 54 -5.08 -6.75 2.00
N ASP A 55 -4.41 -7.82 1.56
CA ASP A 55 -4.98 -8.96 0.84
C ASP A 55 -4.62 -10.22 1.63
N GLN A 56 -5.64 -10.84 2.22
CA GLN A 56 -5.46 -12.04 3.05
C GLN A 56 -4.98 -13.24 2.24
N GLU A 57 -5.37 -13.40 0.98
CA GLU A 57 -4.93 -14.54 0.16
C GLU A 57 -3.45 -14.39 -0.19
N LYS A 58 -3.02 -13.15 -0.43
CA LYS A 58 -1.63 -12.83 -0.77
C LYS A 58 -0.69 -12.82 0.43
N TYR A 59 -1.12 -12.25 1.55
CA TYR A 59 -0.27 -12.03 2.72
C TYR A 59 -0.57 -12.97 3.90
N GLY A 60 -1.65 -13.74 3.85
CA GLY A 60 -2.05 -14.62 4.95
C GLY A 60 -2.40 -13.85 6.23
N ILE A 61 -2.53 -14.59 7.33
CA ILE A 61 -2.90 -14.06 8.66
C ILE A 61 -1.90 -14.42 9.77
N THR A 62 -0.79 -15.06 9.39
CA THR A 62 0.22 -15.49 10.36
C THR A 62 1.07 -14.30 10.76
N ALA A 63 1.07 -14.00 12.06
CA ALA A 63 1.93 -12.97 12.64
C ALA A 63 3.11 -13.63 13.36
N ILE A 64 4.31 -13.11 13.12
CA ILE A 64 5.54 -13.49 13.81
C ILE A 64 6.04 -12.33 14.65
N THR A 65 6.70 -12.62 15.77
CA THR A 65 7.44 -11.60 16.52
C THR A 65 8.80 -11.42 15.85
N ASP A 66 9.10 -10.21 15.42
CA ASP A 66 10.41 -9.83 14.93
C ASP A 66 11.36 -9.65 16.11
N GLU A 67 12.39 -10.48 16.20
CA GLU A 67 13.35 -10.47 17.30
C GLU A 67 14.15 -9.18 17.38
N SER A 68 14.34 -8.48 16.25
CA SER A 68 15.15 -7.26 16.20
C SER A 68 14.41 -6.04 16.75
N SER A 69 13.14 -5.87 16.39
CA SER A 69 12.30 -4.75 16.83
C SER A 69 11.40 -5.08 18.02
N GLY A 70 11.21 -6.37 18.32
CA GLY A 70 10.23 -6.88 19.27
C GLY A 70 8.78 -6.74 18.80
N LEU A 71 8.52 -6.23 17.60
CA LEU A 71 7.17 -5.99 17.07
C LEU A 71 6.57 -7.24 16.43
N ARG A 72 5.23 -7.32 16.41
CA ARG A 72 4.53 -8.36 15.66
C ARG A 72 4.37 -7.90 14.21
N ARG A 73 4.81 -8.73 13.26
CA ARG A 73 4.77 -8.48 11.82
C ARG A 73 4.05 -9.62 11.11
N LEU A 74 3.50 -9.33 9.93
CA LEU A 74 2.98 -10.39 9.07
C LEU A 74 4.13 -11.24 8.52
N ALA A 75 4.00 -12.56 8.57
CA ALA A 75 5.05 -13.49 8.15
C ALA A 75 5.44 -13.33 6.67
N THR A 76 4.49 -12.94 5.82
CA THR A 76 4.66 -12.77 4.37
C THR A 76 4.98 -11.34 3.96
N ASP A 77 4.74 -10.36 4.84
CA ASP A 77 5.02 -8.94 4.62
C ASP A 77 5.65 -8.34 5.88
N PRO A 78 6.98 -8.43 6.02
CA PRO A 78 7.70 -7.87 7.16
C PRO A 78 7.53 -6.36 7.30
N GLN A 79 7.10 -5.65 6.27
CA GLN A 79 6.87 -4.21 6.32
C GLN A 79 5.50 -3.86 6.94
N SER A 80 4.66 -4.84 7.24
CA SER A 80 3.36 -4.67 7.89
C SER A 80 3.42 -5.08 9.35
N LEU A 81 2.91 -4.22 10.22
CA LEU A 81 2.77 -4.47 11.66
C LEU A 81 1.40 -5.06 11.97
N VAL A 82 1.36 -5.94 12.97
CA VAL A 82 0.12 -6.51 13.51
C VAL A 82 -0.11 -5.90 14.89
N VAL A 83 -1.17 -5.10 15.00
CA VAL A 83 -1.57 -4.43 16.25
C VAL A 83 -2.92 -4.97 16.67
N ALA A 84 -3.04 -5.35 17.95
CA ALA A 84 -4.33 -5.68 18.54
C ALA A 84 -4.90 -4.41 19.20
N ILE A 85 -6.11 -4.03 18.80
CA ILE A 85 -6.85 -2.93 19.41
C ILE A 85 -8.12 -3.48 20.05
N GLY A 86 -8.65 -2.76 21.04
CA GLY A 86 -9.93 -3.09 21.64
C GLY A 86 -10.53 -1.92 22.40
N GLY A 87 -11.86 -1.86 22.39
CA GLY A 87 -12.66 -0.92 23.16
C GLY A 87 -13.50 -1.65 24.20
N SER A 88 -13.75 -1.00 25.32
CA SER A 88 -14.72 -1.47 26.30
C SER A 88 -15.58 -0.32 26.79
N CYS A 89 -16.83 -0.58 27.14
CA CYS A 89 -17.69 0.39 27.78
C CYS A 89 -18.51 -0.28 28.89
N LYS A 90 -18.33 0.22 30.11
CA LYS A 90 -19.18 -0.13 31.24
C LYS A 90 -20.46 0.70 31.17
N ASP A 91 -21.59 0.10 31.52
CA ASP A 91 -22.92 0.74 31.56
C ASP A 91 -23.29 1.39 30.21
N ASN A 92 -22.92 0.74 29.10
CA ASN A 92 -23.16 1.23 27.75
C ASN A 92 -24.66 1.52 27.53
N GLY A 93 -24.97 2.73 27.07
CA GLY A 93 -26.36 3.20 26.87
C GLY A 93 -26.99 3.90 28.09
N PHE A 94 -26.30 3.94 29.24
CA PHE A 94 -26.76 4.66 30.43
C PHE A 94 -26.01 5.99 30.63
N PRO A 95 -26.57 6.95 31.39
CA PRO A 95 -25.87 8.20 31.73
C PRO A 95 -24.57 7.99 32.52
N SER A 96 -24.40 6.84 33.17
CA SER A 96 -23.19 6.46 33.90
C SER A 96 -22.14 5.75 33.03
N ALA A 97 -22.34 5.69 31.70
CA ALA A 97 -21.46 4.97 30.81
C ALA A 97 -20.01 5.47 30.90
N ARG A 98 -19.07 4.53 30.94
CA ARG A 98 -17.62 4.82 30.94
C ARG A 98 -16.91 3.90 29.98
N ALA A 99 -16.28 4.50 28.99
CA ALA A 99 -15.58 3.82 27.92
C ALA A 99 -14.06 3.91 28.12
N ALA A 100 -13.37 2.86 27.70
CA ALA A 100 -11.93 2.71 27.76
C ALA A 100 -11.41 2.03 26.50
N TYR A 101 -10.13 2.20 26.21
CA TYR A 101 -9.48 1.66 25.03
C TYR A 101 -8.18 0.94 25.41
N GLY A 102 -7.72 0.08 24.51
CA GLY A 102 -6.42 -0.58 24.57
C GLY A 102 -5.82 -0.75 23.17
N VAL A 103 -4.50 -0.58 23.09
CA VAL A 103 -3.67 -0.81 21.91
C VAL A 103 -2.47 -1.65 22.35
N PHE A 104 -2.28 -2.79 21.70
CA PHE A 104 -1.25 -3.77 22.02
C PHE A 104 -0.46 -4.14 20.77
N PHE A 105 0.84 -3.81 20.79
CA PHE A 105 1.79 -4.13 19.73
C PHE A 105 2.45 -5.48 19.98
N SER A 106 3.04 -5.65 21.16
CA SER A 106 3.80 -6.84 21.53
C SER A 106 4.11 -6.85 23.02
N LEU A 107 4.45 -8.02 23.56
CA LEU A 107 5.07 -8.12 24.88
C LEU A 107 6.46 -7.48 24.88
N CYS A 108 7.22 -7.55 23.80
CA CYS A 108 8.58 -6.98 23.76
C CYS A 108 8.59 -5.45 23.55
N ALA A 109 7.46 -4.85 23.18
CA ALA A 109 7.31 -3.41 22.91
C ALA A 109 6.35 -2.75 23.91
N HIS A 110 6.59 -2.95 25.21
CA HIS A 110 5.76 -2.44 26.30
C HIS A 110 5.55 -0.91 26.25
N ASP A 111 6.57 -0.19 25.79
CA ASP A 111 6.59 1.26 25.63
C ASP A 111 5.61 1.77 24.55
N LEU A 112 5.21 0.92 23.60
CA LEU A 112 4.21 1.22 22.58
C LEU A 112 2.80 0.80 22.98
N ASN A 113 2.67 -0.16 23.90
CA ASN A 113 1.36 -0.56 24.41
C ASN A 113 0.70 0.60 25.17
N ARG A 114 -0.59 0.82 24.94
CA ARG A 114 -1.36 1.91 25.57
C ARG A 114 -2.73 1.43 25.97
N SER A 115 -3.25 2.02 27.03
CA SER A 115 -4.64 1.90 27.42
C SER A 115 -5.05 3.13 28.20
N GLY A 116 -6.35 3.34 28.33
CA GLY A 116 -6.87 4.43 29.14
C GLY A 116 -8.36 4.58 29.02
N GLU A 117 -8.90 5.51 29.80
CA GLU A 117 -10.29 5.93 29.68
C GLU A 117 -10.44 6.89 28.50
N ILE A 118 -11.62 6.87 27.89
CA ILE A 118 -11.96 7.81 26.82
C ILE A 118 -12.33 9.14 27.47
N PRO A 119 -11.65 10.23 27.12
CA PRO A 119 -11.87 11.51 27.77
C PRO A 119 -13.28 12.05 27.49
N SER A 120 -13.92 12.61 28.51
CA SER A 120 -15.08 13.48 28.33
C SER A 120 -14.66 14.74 27.54
N PRO A 121 -15.48 15.28 26.63
CA PRO A 121 -16.89 14.99 26.38
C PRO A 121 -17.16 13.94 25.28
N SER A 122 -16.18 13.11 24.93
CA SER A 122 -16.37 12.12 23.86
C SER A 122 -17.44 11.09 24.20
N PRO A 123 -18.15 10.53 23.20
CA PRO A 123 -19.17 9.51 23.41
C PRO A 123 -18.66 8.31 24.23
N GLN A 124 -19.35 8.00 25.32
CA GLN A 124 -19.04 6.86 26.18
C GLN A 124 -19.82 5.63 25.72
N THR A 125 -19.46 5.10 24.55
CA THR A 125 -20.10 3.90 23.98
C THR A 125 -19.07 2.85 23.59
N SER A 126 -19.48 1.58 23.53
CA SER A 126 -18.60 0.50 23.09
C SER A 126 -18.10 0.70 21.66
N SER A 127 -18.97 1.12 20.74
CA SER A 127 -18.60 1.40 19.35
C SER A 127 -17.60 2.56 19.23
N TYR A 128 -17.79 3.62 20.00
CA TYR A 128 -16.82 4.73 20.02
C TYR A 128 -15.49 4.28 20.63
N ALA A 129 -15.50 3.37 21.62
CA ALA A 129 -14.29 2.83 22.21
C ALA A 129 -13.40 2.08 21.23
N GLU A 130 -13.99 1.23 20.39
CA GLU A 130 -13.26 0.53 19.33
C GLU A 130 -12.62 1.51 18.34
N LEU A 131 -13.40 2.52 17.91
CA LEU A 131 -12.89 3.56 17.01
C LEU A 131 -11.78 4.38 17.66
N TYR A 132 -11.93 4.71 18.94
CA TYR A 132 -10.93 5.45 19.69
C TYR A 132 -9.62 4.67 19.80
N ALA A 133 -9.69 3.36 20.06
CA ALA A 133 -8.52 2.50 20.07
C ALA A 133 -7.77 2.55 18.72
N ALA A 134 -8.49 2.47 17.59
CA ALA A 134 -7.91 2.58 16.25
C ALA A 134 -7.26 3.95 15.98
N MET A 135 -7.88 5.03 16.45
CA MET A 135 -7.32 6.40 16.29
C MET A 135 -6.05 6.59 17.11
N GLN A 136 -5.95 5.96 18.27
CA GLN A 136 -4.77 6.06 19.13
C GLN A 136 -3.58 5.30 18.52
N ASP A 137 -3.81 4.15 17.89
CA ASP A 137 -2.78 3.44 17.12
C ASP A 137 -2.19 4.32 16.01
N TRP A 138 -3.03 5.02 15.24
CA TRP A 138 -2.57 5.96 14.21
C TRP A 138 -1.68 7.09 14.75
N ARG A 139 -1.96 7.59 15.95
CA ARG A 139 -1.09 8.61 16.58
C ARG A 139 0.27 8.03 16.98
N LEU A 140 0.33 6.76 17.33
CA LEU A 140 1.59 6.09 17.65
C LEU A 140 2.42 5.79 16.40
N SER A 141 1.78 5.46 15.27
CA SER A 141 2.50 5.24 14.00
C SER A 141 3.19 6.49 13.46
N THR A 142 2.74 7.67 13.88
CA THR A 142 3.36 8.97 13.58
C THR A 142 4.38 9.42 14.65
N SER A 143 4.54 8.66 15.73
CA SER A 143 5.46 8.97 16.82
C SER A 143 6.87 8.46 16.55
N SER A 144 7.89 9.25 16.94
CA SER A 144 9.31 8.96 16.72
C SER A 144 9.76 7.60 17.27
N SER A 145 9.18 7.14 18.37
CA SER A 145 9.52 5.86 19.02
C SER A 145 9.19 4.63 18.17
N LEU A 146 8.16 4.70 17.34
CA LEU A 146 7.79 3.60 16.44
C LEU A 146 8.66 3.62 15.19
N LEU A 147 9.04 4.81 14.70
CA LEU A 147 9.97 4.98 13.58
C LEU A 147 11.38 4.46 13.88
N GLU A 148 11.84 4.49 15.13
CA GLU A 148 13.13 3.90 15.52
C GLU A 148 13.12 2.36 15.49
N LYS A 149 11.93 1.74 15.48
CA LYS A 149 11.74 0.29 15.52
C LYS A 149 11.29 -0.32 14.17
N ILE A 150 11.00 0.52 13.17
CA ILE A 150 10.70 0.09 11.78
C ILE A 150 11.98 0.20 10.95
#